data_AF-A0A7S1M1P2-F1
#
_entry.id   AF-A0A7S1M1P2-F1
#
_cell.length_a   1.000
_cell.length_b   1.000
_cell.length_c   1.000
_cell.angle_alpha   90.00
_cell.angle_beta   90.00
_cell.angle_gamma   90.00
#
_symmetry.space_group_name_H-M   'P 1'
#
loop_
_entity.id
_entity.type
_entity.pdbx_description
1 polymer ?
#
loop_
_entity_poly.entity_id
_entity_poly.type
_entity_poly.pdbx_seq_one_letter_code
_entity_poly.pdbx_strand_id
1 'polypeptide(L)'
;CLAQAPVEPEPQIVQQVDRKRPAAWAPQGEPPAMRPRFHGGLGELPALPPAVRPCANGGFITGAGGGPKTVAIKKSVTDHVRRLNSAGFLREEIKLGRVAASLSRLDERVASQVLGMLETMSWVEDPNEFIIAQASMMLEAGWANPGS
;
A
#
# COMPACT_ATOMS: atom_id res chain seq x y z
N CYS A 1 -16.32 25.64 51.44
CA CYS A 1 -15.36 26.47 50.67
C CYS A 1 -14.29 25.56 50.10
N LEU A 2 -14.52 25.01 48.90
CA LEU A 2 -13.53 24.20 48.19
C LEU A 2 -12.59 25.17 47.47
N ALA A 3 -11.31 25.17 47.86
CA ALA A 3 -10.28 25.98 47.25
C ALA A 3 -9.96 25.42 45.85
N GLN A 4 -10.26 26.21 44.81
CA GLN A 4 -9.87 25.93 43.43
C GLN A 4 -8.35 26.11 43.33
N ALA A 5 -7.63 25.07 42.91
CA ALA A 5 -6.22 25.18 42.59
C ALA A 5 -6.01 26.03 41.32
N PRO A 6 -4.96 26.86 41.24
CA PRO A 6 -4.66 27.66 40.06
C PRO A 6 -4.23 26.75 38.91
N VAL A 7 -4.90 26.91 37.77
CA VAL A 7 -4.56 26.24 36.50
C VAL A 7 -3.23 26.81 35.99
N GLU A 8 -2.20 25.98 35.91
CA GLU A 8 -0.96 26.35 35.23
C GLU A 8 -1.20 26.43 33.71
N PRO A 9 -0.75 27.48 33.02
CA PRO A 9 -0.88 27.55 31.58
C PRO A 9 0.10 26.58 30.90
N GLU A 10 -0.41 25.74 30.01
CA GLU A 10 0.39 24.87 29.14
C GLU A 10 1.41 25.70 28.33
N PRO A 11 2.65 25.21 28.18
CA PRO A 11 3.61 25.83 27.29
C PRO A 11 3.14 25.66 25.85
N GLN A 12 2.75 26.77 25.21
CA GLN A 12 2.53 26.81 23.77
C GLN A 12 3.85 26.51 23.06
N ILE A 13 4.00 25.25 22.64
CA ILE A 13 5.06 24.83 21.73
C ILE A 13 4.75 25.46 20.37
N VAL A 14 5.29 26.66 20.17
CA VAL A 14 5.37 27.33 18.88
C VAL A 14 6.36 26.54 18.03
N GLN A 15 5.88 25.51 17.32
CA GLN A 15 6.64 24.91 16.22
C GLN A 15 6.55 25.81 15.00
N GLN A 16 7.28 26.92 15.06
CA GLN A 16 7.66 27.70 13.90
C GLN A 16 8.79 26.95 13.20
N VAL A 17 8.44 25.86 12.51
CA VAL A 17 9.37 25.16 11.62
C VAL A 17 9.42 25.95 10.31
N ASP A 18 10.36 26.88 10.30
CA ASP A 18 11.09 27.42 9.17
C ASP A 18 10.71 26.80 7.81
N ARG A 19 9.77 27.45 7.10
CA ARG A 19 9.45 27.17 5.69
C ARG A 19 10.51 27.79 4.76
N LYS A 20 11.79 27.63 5.07
CA LYS A 20 12.89 28.16 4.27
C LYS A 20 13.83 27.04 3.82
N ARG A 21 13.35 26.24 2.88
CA ARG A 21 14.22 25.64 1.86
C ARG A 21 13.85 26.19 0.49
N PRO A 22 14.60 27.17 -0.03
CA PRO A 22 14.55 27.53 -1.43
C PRO A 22 15.38 26.57 -2.28
N ALA A 23 15.06 26.59 -3.57
CA ALA A 23 15.89 26.26 -4.72
C ALA A 23 16.12 24.78 -5.08
N ALA A 24 15.41 24.39 -6.13
CA ALA A 24 15.99 23.88 -7.37
C ALA A 24 16.98 22.71 -7.23
N TRP A 25 16.45 21.49 -7.28
CA TRP A 25 17.15 20.38 -7.90
C TRP A 25 16.51 20.14 -9.28
N ALA A 26 17.14 20.70 -10.30
CA ALA A 26 16.89 20.33 -11.69
C ALA A 26 17.88 19.20 -12.06
N PRO A 27 17.54 18.36 -13.06
CA PRO A 27 18.03 17.00 -13.21
C PRO A 27 19.43 16.98 -13.81
N GLN A 28 20.34 16.21 -13.21
CA GLN A 28 21.63 15.91 -13.82
C GLN A 28 21.78 14.41 -14.02
N GLY A 29 21.82 14.02 -15.29
CA GLY A 29 22.36 12.74 -15.75
C GLY A 29 21.29 11.74 -16.18
N GLU A 30 20.76 11.88 -17.39
CA GLU A 30 20.43 10.69 -18.16
C GLU A 30 21.74 9.90 -18.35
N PRO A 31 21.86 8.67 -17.83
CA PRO A 31 22.98 7.82 -18.21
C PRO A 31 22.86 7.53 -19.71
N PRO A 32 23.97 7.59 -20.47
CA PRO A 32 23.95 7.21 -21.87
C PRO A 32 23.43 5.80 -21.99
N ALA A 33 22.46 5.60 -22.89
CA ALA A 33 21.94 4.29 -23.26
C ALA A 33 23.10 3.39 -23.74
N MET A 34 23.65 2.58 -22.84
CA MET A 34 24.45 1.42 -23.19
C MET A 34 23.52 0.43 -23.84
N ARG A 35 23.37 0.55 -25.15
CA ARG A 35 22.85 -0.51 -25.99
C ARG A 35 23.87 -1.65 -25.94
N PRO A 36 23.54 -2.83 -25.40
CA PRO A 36 24.39 -3.98 -25.61
C PRO A 36 24.40 -4.28 -27.11
N ARG A 37 25.59 -4.11 -27.70
CA ARG A 37 25.90 -4.49 -29.08
C ARG A 37 26.02 -6.01 -29.12
N PHE A 38 24.88 -6.70 -29.23
CA PHE A 38 24.88 -8.13 -29.55
C PHE A 38 25.22 -8.29 -31.03
N HIS A 39 26.51 -8.53 -31.29
CA HIS A 39 26.98 -9.11 -32.54
C HIS A 39 26.67 -10.60 -32.53
N GLY A 40 25.95 -11.08 -33.55
CA GLY A 40 26.13 -12.40 -34.15
C GLY A 40 25.81 -13.61 -33.27
N GLY A 41 24.63 -14.19 -33.47
CA GLY A 41 24.30 -15.52 -33.00
C GLY A 41 22.92 -15.96 -33.46
N LEU A 42 22.73 -16.14 -34.77
CA LEU A 42 21.62 -16.92 -35.31
C LEU A 42 21.87 -18.39 -34.97
N GLY A 43 21.66 -18.73 -33.70
CA GLY A 43 21.44 -20.09 -33.24
C GLY A 43 19.95 -20.35 -33.29
N GLU A 44 19.58 -21.21 -34.23
CA GLU A 44 18.29 -21.85 -34.45
C GLU A 44 17.49 -22.09 -33.16
N LEU A 45 16.39 -21.35 -32.99
CA LEU A 45 15.39 -21.61 -31.95
C LEU A 45 14.42 -22.68 -32.49
N PRO A 46 14.22 -23.81 -31.80
CA PRO A 46 13.19 -24.77 -32.16
C PRO A 46 11.82 -24.08 -32.06
N ALA A 47 11.01 -24.26 -33.11
CA ALA A 47 9.68 -23.68 -33.27
C ALA A 47 8.85 -23.75 -31.97
N LEU A 48 8.67 -22.59 -31.33
CA LEU A 48 7.66 -22.45 -30.30
C LEU A 48 6.28 -22.60 -30.96
N PRO A 49 5.36 -23.39 -30.37
CA PRO A 49 4.00 -23.53 -30.87
C PRO A 49 3.27 -22.17 -30.89
N PRO A 50 2.28 -22.00 -31.80
CA PRO A 50 1.59 -20.73 -31.99
C PRO A 50 0.94 -20.24 -30.70
N ALA A 51 1.07 -18.94 -30.48
CA ALA A 51 0.48 -18.17 -29.41
C ALA A 51 -0.99 -18.54 -29.15
N VAL A 52 -1.24 -19.28 -28.07
CA VAL A 52 -2.57 -19.31 -27.46
C VAL A 52 -2.75 -17.95 -26.80
N ARG A 53 -3.45 -17.06 -27.50
CA ARG A 53 -3.94 -15.81 -26.94
C ARG A 53 -4.92 -16.19 -25.82
N PRO A 54 -4.68 -15.89 -24.53
CA PRO A 54 -5.75 -15.94 -23.57
C PRO A 54 -6.70 -14.78 -23.92
N CYS A 55 -7.85 -15.15 -24.48
CA CYS A 55 -8.96 -14.24 -24.69
C CYS A 55 -9.26 -13.49 -23.39
N ALA A 56 -9.03 -12.19 -23.40
CA ALA A 56 -9.67 -11.28 -22.46
C ALA A 56 -11.17 -11.23 -22.82
N ASN A 57 -12.03 -11.88 -22.04
CA ASN A 57 -13.25 -11.30 -21.47
C ASN A 57 -14.19 -12.36 -20.86
N GLY A 58 -14.66 -12.05 -19.64
CA GLY A 58 -16.07 -12.19 -19.28
C GLY A 58 -16.60 -13.60 -19.05
N GLY A 59 -16.24 -14.22 -17.93
CA GLY A 59 -16.88 -15.44 -17.45
C GLY A 59 -16.91 -15.49 -15.93
N PHE A 60 -17.57 -14.52 -15.29
CA PHE A 60 -17.84 -14.62 -13.86
C PHE A 60 -18.98 -15.62 -13.65
N ILE A 61 -18.60 -16.86 -13.34
CA ILE A 61 -19.51 -17.90 -12.87
C ILE A 61 -20.24 -17.42 -11.61
N THR A 62 -21.54 -17.15 -11.73
CA THR A 62 -22.46 -17.05 -10.58
C THR A 62 -22.72 -18.46 -10.05
N GLY A 63 -21.72 -19.01 -9.34
CA GLY A 63 -21.83 -20.23 -8.57
C GLY A 63 -22.41 -19.91 -7.19
N ALA A 64 -23.69 -20.19 -7.01
CA ALA A 64 -24.36 -20.23 -5.72
C ALA A 64 -23.80 -21.38 -4.87
N GLY A 65 -22.66 -21.15 -4.25
CA GLY A 65 -22.09 -22.01 -3.21
C GLY A 65 -21.76 -21.13 -2.02
N GLY A 66 -22.26 -21.49 -0.83
CA GLY A 66 -21.88 -20.90 0.44
C GLY A 66 -20.42 -21.20 0.77
N GLY A 67 -19.51 -20.66 -0.05
CA GLY A 67 -18.08 -20.67 0.17
C GLY A 67 -17.67 -19.67 1.25
N PRO A 68 -16.43 -19.75 1.74
CA PRO A 68 -15.91 -18.81 2.73
C PRO A 68 -16.20 -17.39 2.25
N LYS A 69 -16.71 -16.54 3.16
CA LYS A 69 -17.09 -15.15 2.89
C LYS A 69 -15.87 -14.42 2.32
N THR A 70 -15.75 -14.41 0.99
CA THR A 70 -14.65 -13.77 0.30
C THR A 70 -14.85 -12.28 0.46
N VAL A 71 -14.04 -11.71 1.34
CA VAL A 71 -14.00 -10.28 1.55
C VAL A 71 -13.55 -9.63 0.25
N ALA A 72 -14.43 -8.84 -0.36
CA ALA A 72 -14.14 -8.15 -1.61
C ALA A 72 -13.18 -6.98 -1.35
N ILE A 73 -11.88 -7.23 -1.53
CA ILE A 73 -10.85 -6.18 -1.44
C ILE A 73 -10.72 -5.53 -2.82
N LYS A 74 -10.53 -4.21 -2.81
CA LYS A 74 -10.29 -3.44 -4.03
C LYS A 74 -8.95 -3.84 -4.66
N LYS A 75 -8.93 -4.01 -5.99
CA LYS A 75 -7.77 -4.49 -6.75
C LYS A 75 -6.53 -3.62 -6.54
N SER A 76 -6.69 -2.29 -6.45
CA SER A 76 -5.58 -1.36 -6.21
C SER A 76 -4.85 -1.63 -4.88
N VAL A 77 -5.61 -1.92 -3.83
CA VAL A 77 -5.06 -2.23 -2.49
C VAL A 77 -4.30 -3.56 -2.54
N THR A 78 -4.87 -4.57 -3.22
CA THR A 78 -4.22 -5.86 -3.42
C THR A 78 -2.91 -5.73 -4.19
N ASP A 79 -2.90 -4.95 -5.27
CA ASP A 79 -1.71 -4.72 -6.08
C ASP A 79 -0.61 -4.03 -5.27
N HIS A 80 -0.98 -3.04 -4.45
CA HIS A 80 -0.06 -2.34 -3.57
C HIS A 80 0.58 -3.27 -2.53
N VAL A 81 -0.21 -4.14 -1.88
CA VAL A 81 0.32 -5.16 -0.96
C VAL A 81 1.30 -6.10 -1.67
N ARG A 82 0.97 -6.55 -2.89
CA ARG A 82 1.87 -7.43 -3.66
C ARG A 82 3.18 -6.75 -4.01
N ARG A 83 3.14 -5.45 -4.34
CA ARG A 83 4.34 -4.65 -4.58
C ARG A 83 5.20 -4.55 -3.33
N LEU A 84 4.60 -4.29 -2.15
CA LEU A 84 5.32 -4.21 -0.88
C LEU A 84 5.97 -5.54 -0.49
N ASN A 85 5.24 -6.65 -0.63
CA ASN A 85 5.79 -7.98 -0.38
C ASN A 85 6.94 -8.32 -1.35
N SER A 86 6.83 -7.90 -2.62
CA SER A 86 7.88 -8.12 -3.63
C SER A 86 9.12 -7.25 -3.40
N ALA A 87 8.96 -6.11 -2.74
CA ALA A 87 10.05 -5.20 -2.44
C ALA A 87 10.99 -5.74 -1.34
N GLY A 88 10.50 -6.66 -0.50
CA GLY A 88 11.31 -7.36 0.50
C GLY A 88 11.80 -6.48 1.66
N PHE A 89 11.23 -5.29 1.85
CA PHE A 89 11.57 -4.38 2.96
C PHE A 89 10.89 -4.75 4.28
N LEU A 90 9.92 -5.66 4.25
CA LEU A 90 9.11 -6.03 5.41
C LEU A 90 9.71 -7.23 6.12
N ARG A 91 9.61 -7.23 7.45
CA ARG A 91 10.10 -8.32 8.30
C ARG A 91 9.27 -9.61 8.13
N GLU A 92 7.98 -9.45 7.85
CA GLU A 92 7.06 -10.54 7.48
C GLU A 92 6.27 -10.17 6.23
N GLU A 93 5.90 -11.18 5.44
CA GLU A 93 4.97 -11.01 4.32
C GLU A 93 3.58 -10.57 4.81
N ILE A 94 2.99 -9.57 4.16
CA ILE A 94 1.62 -9.14 4.44
C ILE A 94 0.67 -10.19 3.89
N LYS A 95 -0.04 -10.87 4.80
CA LYS A 95 -1.04 -11.89 4.47
C LYS A 95 -2.36 -11.20 4.21
N LEU A 96 -2.73 -11.09 2.94
CA LEU A 96 -4.01 -10.51 2.51
C LEU A 96 -5.19 -11.09 3.29
N GLY A 97 -5.24 -12.41 3.53
CA GLY A 97 -6.34 -13.03 4.30
C GLY A 97 -6.49 -12.50 5.74
N ARG A 98 -5.40 -12.07 6.37
CA ARG A 98 -5.43 -11.54 7.76
C ARG A 98 -5.86 -10.07 7.79
N VAL A 99 -5.34 -9.27 6.85
CA VAL A 99 -5.63 -7.82 6.77
C VAL A 99 -6.90 -7.50 5.97
N ALA A 100 -7.42 -8.44 5.18
CA ALA A 100 -8.58 -8.28 4.30
C ALA A 100 -9.79 -7.69 5.02
N ALA A 101 -10.14 -8.29 6.17
CA ALA A 101 -11.33 -7.92 6.92
C ALA A 101 -11.27 -6.48 7.43
N SER A 102 -10.09 -6.01 7.85
CA SER A 102 -9.91 -4.63 8.30
C SER A 102 -9.86 -3.66 7.13
N LEU A 103 -9.15 -4.00 6.05
CA LEU A 103 -9.03 -3.16 4.87
C LEU A 103 -10.33 -3.03 4.08
N SER A 104 -11.21 -4.04 4.08
CA SER A 104 -12.49 -3.96 3.36
C SER A 104 -13.50 -3.02 3.98
N ARG A 105 -13.32 -2.70 5.27
CA ARG A 105 -14.17 -1.73 5.98
C ARG A 105 -13.73 -0.30 5.73
N LEU A 106 -12.54 -0.11 5.16
CA LEU A 106 -11.98 1.19 4.81
C LEU A 106 -12.23 1.52 3.35
N ASP A 107 -12.19 2.82 3.03
CA ASP A 107 -12.13 3.24 1.64
C ASP A 107 -10.76 2.92 1.00
N GLU A 108 -10.73 2.83 -0.33
CA GLU A 108 -9.52 2.55 -1.13
C GLU A 108 -8.40 3.53 -0.83
N ARG A 109 -8.76 4.82 -0.72
CA ARG A 109 -7.80 5.89 -0.50
C ARG A 109 -7.15 5.74 0.87
N VAL A 110 -7.96 5.48 1.89
CA VAL A 110 -7.51 5.31 3.28
C VAL A 110 -6.68 4.03 3.42
N ALA A 111 -7.15 2.92 2.87
CA ALA A 111 -6.41 1.66 2.85
C ALA A 111 -5.03 1.81 2.17
N SER A 112 -4.98 2.49 1.02
CA SER A 112 -3.72 2.76 0.32
C SER A 112 -2.80 3.70 1.10
N GLN A 113 -3.36 4.65 1.84
CA GLN A 113 -2.60 5.55 2.71
C GLN A 113 -1.94 4.80 3.87
N VAL A 114 -2.66 3.87 4.51
CA VAL A 114 -2.11 2.99 5.57
C VAL A 114 -0.94 2.16 5.03
N LEU A 115 -1.06 1.62 3.82
CA LEU A 115 0.02 0.88 3.17
C LEU A 115 1.24 1.76 2.86
N GLY A 116 1.03 3.02 2.44
CA GLY A 116 2.13 3.98 2.25
C GLY A 116 2.82 4.40 3.54
N MET A 117 2.10 4.46 4.67
CA MET A 117 2.71 4.66 5.99
C MET A 117 3.63 3.50 6.35
N LEU A 118 3.20 2.26 6.08
CA LEU A 118 4.01 1.07 6.32
C LEU A 118 5.27 1.03 5.45
N GLU A 119 5.19 1.47 4.18
CA GLU A 119 6.36 1.60 3.30
C GLU A 119 7.42 2.54 3.90
N THR A 120 6.96 3.60 4.56
CA THR A 120 7.84 4.56 5.26
C THR A 120 8.39 4.00 6.57
N MET A 121 7.66 3.09 7.22
CA MET A 121 7.98 2.48 8.51
C MET A 121 8.46 1.03 8.34
N SER A 122 9.62 0.85 7.71
CA SER A 122 10.19 -0.48 7.44
C SER A 122 10.65 -1.25 8.69
N TRP A 123 10.65 -0.63 9.87
CA TRP A 123 11.08 -1.24 11.14
C TRP A 123 9.94 -1.89 11.94
N VAL A 124 8.73 -1.97 11.38
CA VAL A 124 7.59 -2.60 12.05
C VAL A 124 7.86 -4.11 12.22
N GLU A 125 7.77 -4.60 13.46
CA GLU A 125 7.98 -6.04 13.74
C GLU A 125 6.93 -6.91 13.05
N ASP A 126 5.66 -6.53 13.20
CA ASP A 126 4.52 -7.25 12.65
C ASP A 126 3.71 -6.34 11.71
N PRO A 127 4.04 -6.31 10.40
CA PRO A 127 3.33 -5.46 9.45
C PRO A 127 1.84 -5.78 9.37
N ASN A 128 1.47 -7.05 9.58
CA ASN A 128 0.08 -7.50 9.63
C ASN A 128 -0.70 -6.89 10.81
N GLU A 129 -0.11 -6.91 12.02
CA GLU A 129 -0.71 -6.32 13.23
C GLU A 129 -0.84 -4.80 13.07
N PHE A 130 0.21 -4.14 12.56
CA PHE A 130 0.21 -2.69 12.33
C PHE A 130 -0.92 -2.27 11.39
N ILE A 131 -1.11 -2.97 10.26
CA ILE A 131 -2.20 -2.66 9.32
C ILE A 131 -3.57 -2.83 10.01
N ILE A 132 -3.75 -3.87 10.81
CA ILE A 132 -5.01 -4.12 11.52
C ILE A 132 -5.28 -3.03 12.57
N ALA A 133 -4.29 -2.71 13.38
CA ALA A 133 -4.39 -1.67 14.40
C ALA A 133 -4.68 -0.31 13.78
N GLN A 134 -3.90 0.08 12.75
CA GLN A 134 -4.08 1.35 12.06
C GLN A 134 -5.42 1.42 11.34
N ALA A 135 -5.86 0.32 10.73
CA ALA A 135 -7.18 0.27 10.10
C ALA A 135 -8.31 0.40 11.15
N SER A 136 -8.16 -0.24 12.31
CA SER A 136 -9.10 -0.09 13.42
C SER A 136 -9.18 1.35 13.91
N MET A 137 -8.03 2.03 14.09
CA MET A 137 -7.99 3.44 14.49
C MET A 137 -8.69 4.35 13.48
N MET A 138 -8.47 4.12 12.17
CA MET A 138 -9.14 4.88 11.11
C MET A 138 -10.65 4.63 11.09
N LEU A 139 -11.07 3.40 11.39
CA LEU A 139 -12.48 3.07 11.50
C LEU A 139 -13.15 3.81 12.67
N GLU A 140 -12.51 3.81 13.84
CA GLU A 140 -13.01 4.49 15.04
C GLU A 140 -12.99 6.02 14.91
N ALA A 141 -11.99 6.56 14.20
CA ALA A 141 -11.89 8.00 13.94
C ALA A 141 -13.01 8.54 13.02
N GLY A 142 -13.95 7.71 12.58
CA GLY A 142 -15.05 8.12 11.71
C GLY A 142 -14.63 8.38 10.27
N TRP A 143 -13.43 7.94 9.87
CA TRP A 143 -13.04 7.86 8.46
C TRP A 143 -13.72 6.67 7.77
N ALA A 144 -14.29 5.75 8.56
CA ALA A 144 -15.30 4.81 8.10
C ALA A 144 -16.54 5.59 7.64
N ASN A 145 -16.75 5.62 6.33
CA ASN A 145 -17.85 6.29 5.66
C ASN A 145 -19.17 6.16 6.46
N PRO A 146 -19.74 7.23 7.04
CA PRO A 146 -20.94 7.16 7.87
C PRO A 146 -22.23 6.97 7.05
N GLY A 147 -22.15 6.37 5.85
CA GLY A 147 -23.22 6.35 4.86
C GLY A 147 -23.30 5.06 4.03
N SER A 148 -23.15 3.90 4.67
CA SER A 148 -23.50 2.59 4.08
C SER A 148 -24.54 1.89 4.92
#